data_AF-A0A2S2PB63-F1
#
_entry.id   AF-A0A2S2PB63-F1
#
_cell.length_a   1.000
_cell.length_b   1.000
_cell.length_c   1.000
_cell.angle_alpha   90.00
_cell.angle_beta   90.00
_cell.angle_gamma   90.00
#
_symmetry.space_group_name_H-M   'P 1'
#
loop_
_entity.id
_entity.type
_entity.pdbx_description
1 polymer ?
#
loop_
_entity_poly.entity_id
_entity_poly.type
_entity_poly.pdbx_seq_one_letter_code
_entity_poly.pdbx_strand_id
1 'polypeptide(L)'
;MNSLDNVSVIKLDRWKVNILSNVLKKIKVTNTITMYNYLGIGLDAQITLDFHRTRKSPLYLFNSTLLNKMIYLGCGTQQFLEHQCQGLSNMIELYMDEKRIVLPDIESIVIVNIESWGAGVNLWELGVNDGNEFGAQFIDDGLLEVLGIRSSMHIAQLKMGIAEPIRIGQASMIRVKLLQKLPVQVDGEPWLQPKCEFVLKRCNQATVLKLSNII
;
A
#
# COMPACT_ATOMS: atom_id res chain seq x y z
N MET A 1 21.74 13.26 26.64
CA MET A 1 22.32 12.35 25.64
C MET A 1 21.64 12.67 24.32
N ASN A 2 22.39 13.21 23.35
CA ASN A 2 21.79 13.79 22.14
C ASN A 2 21.29 12.66 21.23
N SER A 3 20.06 12.77 20.74
CA SER A 3 19.39 11.77 19.88
C SER A 3 20.09 11.49 18.54
N LEU A 4 21.17 12.22 18.23
CA LEU A 4 21.95 12.10 16.99
C LEU A 4 23.00 10.98 17.03
N ASP A 5 23.38 10.49 18.22
CA ASP A 5 24.42 9.45 18.35
C ASP A 5 23.92 8.05 17.93
N ASN A 6 22.59 7.87 17.77
CA ASN A 6 21.95 6.61 17.44
C ASN A 6 21.45 6.53 15.98
N VAL A 7 22.06 7.31 15.09
CA VAL A 7 21.65 7.35 13.69
C VAL A 7 22.56 6.47 12.84
N SER A 8 21.97 5.54 12.10
CA SER A 8 22.68 4.72 11.12
C SER A 8 22.35 5.16 9.70
N VAL A 9 23.33 5.03 8.80
CA VAL A 9 23.13 5.24 7.37
C VAL A 9 22.69 3.91 6.77
N ILE A 10 21.51 3.89 6.16
CA ILE A 10 20.97 2.70 5.51
C ILE A 10 20.62 2.98 4.05
N LYS A 11 20.38 1.91 3.29
CA LYS A 11 19.86 2.00 1.93
C LYS A 11 18.34 1.84 1.95
N LEU A 12 17.69 2.46 0.98
CA LEU A 12 16.26 2.35 0.73
C LEU A 12 16.06 2.11 -0.76
N ASP A 13 15.40 1.02 -1.12
CA ASP A 13 15.03 0.76 -2.50
C ASP A 13 13.96 1.72 -2.97
N ARG A 14 14.09 2.14 -4.23
CA ARG A 14 13.11 2.98 -4.92
C ARG A 14 12.57 2.25 -6.13
N TRP A 15 11.27 2.36 -6.29
CA TRP A 15 10.52 1.57 -7.25
C TRP A 15 9.90 2.48 -8.31
N LYS A 16 9.97 2.06 -9.57
CA LYS A 16 9.24 2.70 -10.65
C LYS A 16 7.93 1.98 -10.83
N VAL A 17 6.84 2.73 -10.68
CA VAL A 17 5.48 2.29 -10.95
C VAL A 17 5.11 2.81 -12.33
N ASN A 18 5.25 1.95 -13.35
CA ASN A 18 4.85 2.28 -14.71
C ASN A 18 3.38 1.97 -14.91
N ILE A 19 2.61 2.96 -15.37
CA ILE A 19 1.21 2.81 -15.70
C ILE A 19 1.10 2.63 -17.21
N LEU A 20 0.66 1.46 -17.63
CA LEU A 20 0.49 1.07 -19.01
C LEU A 20 -0.99 1.12 -19.36
N SER A 21 -1.32 1.79 -20.47
CA SER A 21 -2.67 1.77 -21.03
C SER A 21 -2.64 1.13 -22.41
N ASN A 22 -3.69 0.38 -22.72
CA ASN A 22 -3.88 -0.19 -24.05
C ASN A 22 -4.77 0.76 -24.86
N VAL A 23 -4.12 1.62 -25.65
CA VAL A 23 -4.81 2.54 -26.56
C VAL A 23 -4.62 2.00 -27.97
N LEU A 24 -5.72 1.68 -28.66
CA LEU A 24 -5.70 1.18 -30.05
C LEU A 24 -4.83 -0.07 -30.25
N LYS A 25 -4.90 -1.06 -29.33
CA LYS A 25 -4.11 -2.30 -29.33
C LYS A 25 -2.59 -2.10 -29.23
N LYS A 26 -2.12 -0.90 -28.88
CA LYS A 26 -0.70 -0.62 -28.58
C LYS A 26 -0.55 -0.32 -27.10
N ILE A 27 0.35 -1.06 -26.45
CA ILE A 27 0.73 -0.80 -25.06
C ILE A 27 1.60 0.46 -25.04
N LYS A 28 1.15 1.50 -24.34
CA LYS A 28 1.91 2.72 -24.13
C LYS A 28 2.05 3.00 -22.63
N VAL A 29 3.26 3.33 -22.21
CA VAL A 29 3.50 3.91 -20.88
C VAL A 29 2.85 5.29 -20.86
N THR A 30 1.81 5.46 -20.04
CA THR A 30 1.10 6.74 -19.92
C THR A 30 1.66 7.60 -18.81
N ASN A 31 2.16 6.99 -17.73
CA ASN A 31 2.73 7.70 -16.60
C ASN A 31 3.72 6.78 -15.87
N THR A 32 4.70 7.38 -15.20
CA THR A 32 5.68 6.68 -14.37
C THR A 32 5.84 7.42 -13.05
N ILE A 33 5.50 6.74 -11.96
CA ILE A 33 5.62 7.27 -10.59
C ILE A 33 6.85 6.63 -9.94
N THR A 34 7.55 7.37 -9.07
CA THR A 34 8.60 6.81 -8.21
C THR A 34 8.01 6.57 -6.83
N MET A 35 7.99 5.33 -6.39
CA MET A 35 7.45 4.89 -5.11
C MET A 35 8.57 4.61 -4.12
N TYR A 36 8.38 5.05 -2.89
CA TYR A 36 9.31 4.90 -1.77
C TYR A 36 8.73 4.03 -0.66
N ASN A 37 7.42 4.10 -0.41
CA ASN A 37 6.81 3.45 0.73
C ASN A 37 5.88 2.32 0.30
N TYR A 38 4.77 2.63 -0.35
CA TYR A 38 3.80 1.62 -0.76
C TYR A 38 2.80 2.10 -1.80
N LEU A 39 2.22 1.13 -2.50
CA LEU A 39 1.09 1.29 -3.41
C LEU A 39 -0.12 0.54 -2.86
N GLY A 40 -1.27 1.19 -2.84
CA GLY A 40 -2.55 0.58 -2.43
C GLY A 40 -3.56 0.61 -3.58
N ILE A 41 -4.33 -0.46 -3.74
CA ILE A 41 -5.44 -0.57 -4.69
C ILE A 41 -6.67 -1.11 -3.95
N GLY A 42 -7.84 -0.52 -4.19
CA GLY A 42 -9.09 -0.91 -3.55
C GLY A 42 -9.34 -0.14 -2.25
N LEU A 43 -9.86 -0.82 -1.24
CA LEU A 43 -10.42 -0.19 -0.04
C LEU A 43 -9.45 0.79 0.67
N ASP A 44 -8.18 0.41 0.89
CA ASP A 44 -7.19 1.29 1.55
C ASP A 44 -6.99 2.61 0.77
N ALA A 45 -6.87 2.51 -0.55
CA ALA A 45 -6.78 3.66 -1.43
C ALA A 45 -8.07 4.48 -1.45
N GLN A 46 -9.23 3.84 -1.33
CA GLN A 46 -10.52 4.53 -1.24
C GLN A 46 -10.58 5.37 0.05
N ILE A 47 -10.17 4.82 1.20
CA ILE A 47 -10.13 5.57 2.47
C ILE A 47 -9.21 6.78 2.33
N THR A 48 -8.04 6.57 1.72
CA THR A 48 -7.07 7.64 1.46
C THR A 48 -7.67 8.72 0.54
N LEU A 49 -8.42 8.33 -0.49
CA LEU A 49 -9.09 9.24 -1.42
C LEU A 49 -10.19 10.06 -0.74
N ASP A 50 -11.01 9.43 0.09
CA ASP A 50 -12.10 10.09 0.82
C ASP A 50 -11.55 11.04 1.89
N PHE A 51 -10.47 10.65 2.57
CA PHE A 51 -9.73 11.54 3.46
C PHE A 51 -9.16 12.74 2.70
N HIS A 52 -8.55 12.52 1.53
CA HIS A 52 -8.01 13.58 0.66
C HIS A 52 -9.09 14.55 0.16
N ARG A 53 -10.33 14.09 -0.03
CA ARG A 53 -11.47 14.95 -0.39
C ARG A 53 -11.96 15.73 0.83
N THR A 54 -12.11 15.05 1.96
CA THR A 54 -12.60 15.61 3.23
C THR A 54 -11.67 16.69 3.79
N ARG A 55 -10.35 16.57 3.62
CA ARG A 55 -9.39 17.62 4.05
C ARG A 55 -9.57 18.98 3.36
N LYS A 56 -10.30 19.02 2.24
CA LYS A 56 -10.64 20.27 1.54
C LYS A 56 -11.91 20.94 2.10
N SER A 57 -12.56 20.33 3.10
CA SER A 57 -13.76 20.87 3.72
C SER A 57 -13.43 21.95 4.77
N PRO A 58 -14.33 22.93 4.99
CA PRO A 58 -14.15 23.97 6.02
C PRO A 58 -13.99 23.45 7.45
N LEU A 59 -14.51 22.26 7.77
CA LEU A 59 -14.34 21.62 9.10
C LEU A 59 -12.87 21.28 9.42
N TYR A 60 -12.00 21.18 8.42
CA TYR A 60 -10.57 20.86 8.60
C TYR A 60 -9.72 22.06 9.05
N LEU A 61 -10.29 23.28 9.10
CA LEU A 61 -9.56 24.50 9.47
C LEU A 61 -9.04 24.49 10.92
N PHE A 62 -9.50 23.55 11.75
CA PHE A 62 -9.01 23.32 13.12
C PHE A 62 -8.04 22.13 13.13
N ASN A 63 -6.77 22.39 12.82
CA ASN A 63 -5.72 21.37 12.64
C ASN A 63 -5.23 20.79 13.98
N SER A 64 -5.46 19.49 14.22
CA SER A 64 -4.69 18.71 15.19
C SER A 64 -4.37 17.32 14.64
N THR A 65 -3.25 16.73 15.06
CA THR A 65 -2.86 15.36 14.67
C THR A 65 -3.89 14.33 15.12
N LEU A 66 -4.57 14.56 16.24
CA LEU A 66 -5.66 13.73 16.75
C LEU A 66 -6.92 13.83 15.88
N LEU A 67 -7.30 15.05 15.47
CA LEU A 67 -8.41 15.29 14.54
C LEU A 67 -8.17 14.60 13.20
N ASN A 68 -6.94 14.66 12.68
CA ASN A 68 -6.57 13.97 11.45
C ASN A 68 -6.73 12.44 11.57
N LYS A 69 -6.31 11.87 12.70
CA LYS A 69 -6.51 10.43 12.99
C LYS A 69 -7.99 10.06 13.09
N MET A 70 -8.81 10.90 13.72
CA MET A 70 -10.25 10.67 13.87
C MET A 70 -11.01 10.79 12.54
N ILE A 71 -10.67 11.75 11.69
CA ILE A 71 -11.26 11.88 10.35
C ILE A 71 -10.91 10.65 9.50
N TYR A 72 -9.67 10.15 9.58
CA TYR A 72 -9.28 8.92 8.89
C TYR A 72 -10.09 7.71 9.39
N LEU A 73 -10.32 7.62 10.70
CA LEU A 73 -11.17 6.59 11.29
C LEU A 73 -12.62 6.70 10.77
N GLY A 74 -13.16 7.93 10.72
CA GLY A 74 -14.51 8.21 10.24
C GLY A 74 -14.72 7.97 8.73
N CYS A 75 -13.73 8.25 7.88
CA CYS A 75 -13.78 7.84 6.47
C CYS A 75 -13.79 6.30 6.34
N GLY A 76 -13.05 5.61 7.22
CA GLY A 76 -13.12 4.16 7.33
C GLY A 76 -14.51 3.66 7.69
N THR A 77 -15.22 4.31 8.64
CA THR A 77 -16.58 3.91 9.05
C THR A 77 -17.63 4.09 7.95
N GLN A 78 -17.52 5.12 7.11
CA GLN A 78 -18.43 5.31 5.96
C GLN A 78 -18.32 4.18 4.94
N GLN A 79 -17.12 3.63 4.72
CA GLN A 79 -16.93 2.53 3.77
C GLN A 79 -17.46 1.18 4.26
N PHE A 80 -17.67 0.99 5.57
CA PHE A 80 -18.43 -0.18 6.06
C PHE A 80 -19.82 -0.24 5.43
N LEU A 81 -20.37 0.90 4.99
CA LEU A 81 -21.71 0.97 4.42
C LEU A 81 -21.71 0.84 2.89
N GLU A 82 -20.58 1.10 2.21
CA GLU A 82 -20.58 1.32 0.76
C GLU A 82 -19.98 0.18 -0.11
N HIS A 83 -19.34 -0.85 0.44
CA HIS A 83 -18.91 -2.10 -0.25
C HIS A 83 -18.30 -1.98 -1.68
N GLN A 84 -17.79 -0.80 -2.10
CA GLN A 84 -17.44 -0.54 -3.50
C GLN A 84 -16.26 -1.38 -4.02
N CYS A 85 -15.45 -1.93 -3.11
CA CYS A 85 -14.28 -2.75 -3.43
C CYS A 85 -14.48 -4.24 -3.13
N GLN A 86 -15.71 -4.67 -2.81
CA GLN A 86 -16.02 -6.07 -2.52
C GLN A 86 -15.71 -6.97 -3.73
N GLY A 87 -14.94 -8.04 -3.51
CA GLY A 87 -14.54 -8.96 -4.57
C GLY A 87 -13.44 -8.40 -5.48
N LEU A 88 -12.46 -7.68 -4.91
CA LEU A 88 -11.33 -7.11 -5.65
C LEU A 88 -10.58 -8.17 -6.48
N SER A 89 -10.55 -9.42 -6.02
CA SER A 89 -9.96 -10.56 -6.74
C SER A 89 -10.52 -10.77 -8.15
N ASN A 90 -11.77 -10.35 -8.41
CA ASN A 90 -12.41 -10.40 -9.74
C ASN A 90 -12.16 -9.13 -10.56
N MET A 91 -11.64 -8.08 -9.95
CA MET A 91 -11.44 -6.76 -10.55
C MET A 91 -10.00 -6.52 -10.99
N ILE A 92 -9.06 -7.35 -10.52
CA ILE A 92 -7.63 -7.27 -10.84
C ILE A 92 -7.04 -8.63 -11.20
N GLU A 93 -5.95 -8.62 -11.97
CA GLU A 93 -5.05 -9.76 -12.09
C GLU A 93 -3.70 -9.38 -11.48
N LEU A 94 -3.18 -10.22 -10.58
CA LEU A 94 -1.86 -10.05 -9.96
C LEU A 94 -0.86 -11.05 -10.57
N TYR A 95 0.32 -10.55 -10.90
CA TYR A 95 1.48 -11.34 -11.29
C TYR A 95 2.68 -10.92 -10.44
N MET A 96 3.39 -11.90 -9.91
CA MET A 96 4.58 -11.75 -9.08
C MET A 96 5.70 -12.56 -9.72
N ASP A 97 6.80 -11.90 -10.08
CA ASP A 97 7.92 -12.49 -10.81
C ASP A 97 7.44 -13.34 -12.01
N GLU A 98 6.58 -12.74 -12.84
CA GLU A 98 5.95 -13.33 -14.04
C GLU A 98 4.96 -14.49 -13.79
N LYS A 99 4.75 -14.91 -12.53
CA LYS A 99 3.76 -15.93 -12.17
C LYS A 99 2.44 -15.29 -11.80
N ARG A 100 1.34 -15.73 -12.43
CA ARG A 100 -0.02 -15.32 -12.03
C ARG A 100 -0.35 -15.85 -10.65
N ILE A 101 -0.83 -14.96 -9.77
CA ILE A 101 -1.24 -15.29 -8.41
C ILE A 101 -2.77 -15.34 -8.33
N VAL A 102 -3.28 -16.38 -7.69
CA VAL A 102 -4.72 -16.50 -7.38
C VAL A 102 -4.95 -15.74 -6.08
N LEU A 103 -5.74 -14.67 -6.16
CA LEU A 103 -6.05 -13.83 -5.00
C LEU A 103 -7.17 -14.46 -4.16
N PRO A 104 -7.05 -14.45 -2.82
CA PRO A 104 -8.16 -14.78 -1.94
C PRO A 104 -9.24 -13.70 -1.98
N ASP A 105 -10.32 -13.89 -1.22
CA ASP A 105 -11.36 -12.87 -1.09
C ASP A 105 -10.82 -11.67 -0.27
N ILE A 106 -10.59 -10.56 -0.97
CA ILE A 106 -10.01 -9.32 -0.45
C ILE A 106 -10.71 -8.12 -1.06
N GLU A 107 -10.65 -7.00 -0.36
CA GLU A 107 -11.14 -5.68 -0.79
C GLU A 107 -10.01 -4.69 -1.08
N SER A 108 -8.79 -4.99 -0.64
CA SER A 108 -7.62 -4.19 -0.95
C SER A 108 -6.35 -5.05 -1.08
N ILE A 109 -5.47 -4.62 -1.98
CA ILE A 109 -4.09 -5.09 -2.06
C ILE A 109 -3.17 -3.91 -1.73
N VAL A 110 -2.16 -4.18 -0.89
CA VAL A 110 -1.14 -3.23 -0.49
C VAL A 110 0.21 -3.83 -0.84
N ILE A 111 0.98 -3.11 -1.63
CA ILE A 111 2.33 -3.49 -2.04
C ILE A 111 3.30 -2.56 -1.31
N VAL A 112 4.04 -3.08 -0.33
CA VAL A 112 4.87 -2.28 0.56
C VAL A 112 6.36 -2.51 0.28
N ASN A 113 7.14 -1.44 0.43
CA ASN A 113 8.61 -1.42 0.38
C ASN A 113 9.23 -1.14 1.76
N ILE A 114 8.47 -0.45 2.62
CA ILE A 114 8.88 -0.21 4.01
C ILE A 114 7.91 -0.88 4.96
N GLU A 115 8.37 -1.13 6.18
CA GLU A 115 7.61 -1.77 7.26
C GLU A 115 6.33 -0.99 7.63
N SER A 116 6.30 0.33 7.42
CA SER A 116 5.18 1.18 7.89
C SER A 116 4.07 1.37 6.84
N TRP A 117 2.86 0.94 7.19
CA TRP A 117 1.61 1.27 6.50
C TRP A 117 0.60 1.98 7.42
N GLY A 118 -0.28 2.80 6.85
CA GLY A 118 -1.53 3.21 7.51
C GLY A 118 -1.39 3.77 8.93
N ALA A 119 -0.60 4.84 9.09
CA ALA A 119 -0.27 5.49 10.37
C ALA A 119 0.73 4.75 11.27
N GLY A 120 1.65 3.98 10.68
CA GLY A 120 2.80 3.39 11.39
C GLY A 120 2.64 1.93 11.78
N VAL A 121 1.62 1.25 11.24
CA VAL A 121 1.39 -0.18 11.47
C VAL A 121 2.42 -0.97 10.69
N ASN A 122 3.14 -1.88 11.37
CA ASN A 122 3.97 -2.88 10.70
C ASN A 122 3.11 -4.04 10.21
N LEU A 123 2.66 -4.00 8.95
CA LEU A 123 1.78 -5.04 8.43
C LEU A 123 2.48 -6.39 8.29
N TRP A 124 3.71 -6.41 7.79
CA TRP A 124 4.39 -7.67 7.47
C TRP A 124 4.73 -8.47 8.73
N GLU A 125 5.21 -7.78 9.78
CA GLU A 125 5.50 -8.40 11.07
C GLU A 125 4.26 -8.82 11.85
N LEU A 126 3.04 -8.35 11.52
CA LEU A 126 1.85 -8.88 12.19
C LEU A 126 1.57 -10.34 11.78
N GLY A 127 2.03 -10.80 10.62
CA GLY A 127 1.79 -12.16 10.10
C GLY A 127 2.86 -13.20 10.49
N VAL A 128 3.37 -13.16 11.73
CA VAL A 128 4.49 -14.02 12.20
C VAL A 128 4.12 -15.51 12.22
N ASN A 129 2.83 -15.86 12.21
CA ASN A 129 2.37 -17.22 12.47
C ASN A 129 2.26 -18.12 11.21
N ASP A 130 2.65 -17.65 10.03
CA ASP A 130 2.55 -18.39 8.74
C ASP A 130 3.64 -19.48 8.54
N GLY A 131 4.27 -19.97 9.62
CA GLY A 131 5.10 -21.18 9.56
C GLY A 131 6.33 -21.14 8.65
N ASN A 132 6.92 -19.96 8.42
CA ASN A 132 8.08 -19.71 7.54
C ASN A 132 7.82 -19.80 6.02
N GLU A 133 6.58 -19.63 5.54
CA GLU A 133 6.32 -19.64 4.08
C GLU A 133 7.01 -18.47 3.34
N PHE A 134 7.23 -17.36 4.04
CA PHE A 134 7.78 -16.12 3.47
C PHE A 134 8.95 -15.58 4.31
N GLY A 135 9.86 -14.86 3.66
CA GLY A 135 11.04 -14.27 4.30
C GLY A 135 10.71 -13.09 5.22
N ALA A 136 11.73 -12.65 5.96
CA ALA A 136 11.69 -11.36 6.63
C ALA A 136 11.62 -10.23 5.59
N GLN A 137 11.00 -9.11 5.96
CA GLN A 137 10.96 -7.91 5.15
C GLN A 137 12.24 -7.10 5.34
N PHE A 138 12.78 -6.56 4.26
CA PHE A 138 13.85 -5.59 4.29
C PHE A 138 13.58 -4.49 3.26
N ILE A 139 14.03 -3.27 3.54
CA ILE A 139 13.74 -2.12 2.68
C ILE A 139 14.78 -1.93 1.55
N ASP A 140 15.78 -2.80 1.50
CA ASP A 140 16.95 -2.71 0.61
C ASP A 140 17.37 -4.04 -0.03
N ASP A 141 16.53 -5.08 0.07
CA ASP A 141 16.77 -6.42 -0.48
C ASP A 141 16.34 -6.59 -1.94
N GLY A 142 15.68 -5.59 -2.52
CA GLY A 142 15.14 -5.62 -3.86
C GLY A 142 13.84 -6.40 -4.01
N LEU A 143 13.10 -6.61 -2.93
CA LEU A 143 11.78 -7.22 -2.92
C LEU A 143 10.70 -6.20 -2.49
N LEU A 144 9.47 -6.51 -2.88
CA LEU A 144 8.26 -5.86 -2.37
C LEU A 144 7.38 -6.91 -1.73
N GLU A 145 6.82 -6.59 -0.58
CA GLU A 145 5.84 -7.41 0.10
C GLU A 145 4.43 -7.09 -0.43
N VAL A 146 3.65 -8.13 -0.69
CA VAL A 146 2.29 -8.04 -1.19
C VAL A 146 1.33 -8.57 -0.14
N LEU A 147 0.39 -7.72 0.26
CA LEU A 147 -0.54 -7.95 1.36
C LEU A 147 -1.99 -7.75 0.89
N GLY A 148 -2.89 -8.59 1.39
CA GLY A 148 -4.32 -8.53 1.16
C GLY A 148 -5.08 -8.09 2.41
N ILE A 149 -6.12 -7.28 2.22
CA ILE A 149 -7.00 -6.79 3.28
C ILE A 149 -8.45 -7.14 2.93
N ARG A 150 -9.17 -7.75 3.87
CA ARG A 150 -10.53 -8.28 3.66
C ARG A 150 -11.65 -7.25 3.72
N SER A 151 -11.55 -6.25 4.58
CA SER A 151 -12.65 -5.30 4.82
C SER A 151 -12.20 -4.10 5.64
N SER A 152 -13.08 -3.13 5.81
CA SER A 152 -12.87 -1.97 6.70
C SER A 152 -12.73 -2.39 8.17
N MET A 153 -13.46 -3.44 8.60
CA MET A 153 -13.30 -4.02 9.94
C MET A 153 -11.88 -4.59 10.10
N HIS A 154 -11.40 -5.29 9.08
CA HIS A 154 -10.05 -5.84 9.08
C HIS A 154 -9.00 -4.74 9.17
N ILE A 155 -9.16 -3.62 8.45
CA ILE A 155 -8.29 -2.43 8.59
C ILE A 155 -8.27 -1.91 10.02
N ALA A 156 -9.43 -1.80 10.68
CA ALA A 156 -9.50 -1.34 12.05
C ALA A 156 -8.79 -2.28 13.02
N GLN A 157 -8.99 -3.59 12.87
CA GLN A 157 -8.34 -4.61 13.70
C GLN A 157 -6.81 -4.64 13.49
N LEU A 158 -6.34 -4.49 12.24
CA LEU A 158 -4.90 -4.37 11.92
C LEU A 158 -4.28 -3.18 12.63
N LYS A 159 -4.96 -2.02 12.63
CA LYS A 159 -4.50 -0.81 13.33
C LYS A 159 -4.46 -0.95 14.84
N MET A 160 -5.31 -1.81 15.40
CA MET A 160 -5.34 -2.14 16.82
C MET A 160 -4.36 -3.27 17.19
N GLY A 161 -3.68 -3.88 16.23
CA GLY A 161 -2.76 -4.99 16.45
C GLY A 161 -3.45 -6.28 16.90
N ILE A 162 -4.74 -6.45 16.60
CA ILE A 162 -5.55 -7.62 17.01
C ILE A 162 -5.97 -8.50 15.82
N ALA A 163 -5.41 -8.25 14.64
CA ALA A 163 -5.55 -9.08 13.45
C ALA A 163 -4.24 -9.07 12.65
N GLU A 164 -4.10 -10.05 11.78
CA GLU A 164 -2.96 -10.21 10.87
C GLU A 164 -3.43 -10.00 9.42
N PRO A 165 -2.62 -9.37 8.56
CA PRO A 165 -2.99 -9.21 7.16
C PRO A 165 -2.85 -10.53 6.42
N ILE A 166 -3.46 -10.62 5.23
CA ILE A 166 -3.22 -11.79 4.36
C ILE A 166 -1.89 -11.58 3.65
N ARG A 167 -0.86 -12.37 3.97
CA ARG A 167 0.41 -12.36 3.22
C ARG A 167 0.21 -13.09 1.89
N ILE A 168 0.41 -12.37 0.79
CA ILE A 168 0.31 -12.93 -0.56
C ILE A 168 1.69 -13.38 -1.04
N GLY A 169 2.74 -12.63 -0.70
CA GLY A 169 4.12 -13.05 -0.89
C GLY A 169 5.11 -11.89 -1.04
N GLN A 170 6.31 -12.20 -1.50
CA GLN A 170 7.37 -11.24 -1.82
C GLN A 170 7.80 -11.41 -3.28
N ALA A 171 8.10 -10.32 -3.98
CA ALA A 171 8.54 -10.37 -5.37
C ALA A 171 9.45 -9.20 -5.76
N SER A 172 10.35 -9.46 -6.72
CA SER A 172 11.25 -8.44 -7.28
C SER A 172 10.61 -7.62 -8.40
N MET A 173 9.55 -8.15 -9.00
CA MET A 173 8.75 -7.51 -10.03
C MET A 173 7.27 -7.83 -9.84
N ILE A 174 6.45 -6.79 -9.77
CA ILE A 174 5.00 -6.94 -9.60
C ILE A 174 4.27 -6.32 -10.79
N ARG A 175 3.29 -7.05 -11.31
CA ARG A 175 2.39 -6.61 -12.37
C ARG A 175 0.95 -6.70 -11.86
N VAL A 176 0.24 -5.58 -11.84
CA VAL A 176 -1.19 -5.55 -11.45
C VAL A 176 -2.01 -4.99 -12.59
N LYS A 177 -2.88 -5.82 -13.18
CA LYS A 177 -3.77 -5.40 -14.25
C LYS A 177 -5.14 -5.09 -13.67
N LEU A 178 -5.59 -3.85 -13.83
CA LEU A 178 -6.92 -3.42 -13.44
C LEU A 178 -7.92 -3.72 -14.55
N LEU A 179 -8.94 -4.53 -14.23
CA LEU A 179 -10.02 -4.91 -15.15
C LEU A 179 -11.17 -3.89 -15.16
N GLN A 180 -11.20 -2.98 -14.19
CA GLN A 180 -12.15 -1.88 -14.09
C GLN A 180 -11.52 -0.63 -13.47
N LYS A 181 -12.30 0.44 -13.34
CA LYS A 181 -11.87 1.68 -12.69
C LYS A 181 -11.83 1.44 -11.18
N LEU A 182 -10.69 1.71 -10.52
CA LEU A 182 -10.49 1.45 -9.10
C LEU A 182 -9.76 2.59 -8.41
N PRO A 183 -10.00 2.81 -7.10
CA PRO A 183 -9.20 3.71 -6.29
C PRO A 183 -7.78 3.15 -6.15
N VAL A 184 -6.79 4.02 -6.34
CA VAL A 184 -5.37 3.71 -6.22
C VAL A 184 -4.71 4.84 -5.44
N GLN A 185 -3.69 4.52 -4.66
CA GLN A 185 -2.81 5.50 -4.05
C GLN A 185 -1.36 5.02 -4.13
N VAL A 186 -0.44 5.97 -4.23
CA VAL A 186 1.01 5.73 -4.12
C VAL A 186 1.57 6.75 -3.14
N ASP A 187 2.27 6.26 -2.12
CA ASP A 187 2.91 7.09 -1.08
C ASP A 187 1.95 8.14 -0.46
N GLY A 188 0.67 7.82 -0.35
CA GLY A 188 -0.35 8.69 0.24
C GLY A 188 -1.04 9.67 -0.73
N GLU A 189 -0.71 9.65 -2.02
CA GLU A 189 -1.39 10.44 -3.05
C GLU A 189 -2.44 9.59 -3.78
N PRO A 190 -3.76 9.80 -3.52
CA PRO A 190 -4.81 8.95 -4.06
C PRO A 190 -5.46 9.51 -5.34
N TRP A 191 -5.93 8.62 -6.21
CA TRP A 191 -6.76 8.96 -7.36
C TRP A 191 -7.65 7.78 -7.77
N LEU A 192 -8.56 8.03 -8.72
CA LEU A 192 -9.41 7.00 -9.30
C LEU A 192 -8.87 6.59 -10.68
N GLN A 193 -8.26 5.42 -10.76
CA GLN A 193 -7.51 4.94 -11.93
C GLN A 193 -8.42 4.16 -12.90
N PRO A 194 -8.52 4.54 -14.18
CA PRO A 194 -9.15 3.71 -15.22
C PRO A 194 -8.41 2.40 -15.47
N LYS A 195 -9.03 1.47 -16.21
CA LYS A 195 -8.41 0.20 -16.64
C LYS A 195 -6.99 0.42 -17.17
N CYS A 196 -6.02 -0.23 -16.57
CA CYS A 196 -4.61 -0.11 -16.90
C CYS A 196 -3.83 -1.32 -16.38
N GLU A 197 -2.54 -1.36 -16.66
CA GLU A 197 -1.62 -2.29 -16.06
C GLU A 197 -0.50 -1.52 -15.34
N PHE A 198 -0.32 -1.80 -14.06
CA PHE A 198 0.80 -1.33 -13.27
C PHE A 198 1.95 -2.31 -13.37
N VAL A 199 3.16 -1.80 -13.58
CA VAL A 199 4.40 -2.57 -13.54
C VAL A 199 5.35 -1.92 -12.56
N LEU A 200 5.61 -2.60 -11.45
CA LEU A 200 6.52 -2.18 -10.40
C LEU A 200 7.86 -2.88 -10.59
N LYS A 201 8.92 -2.09 -10.71
CA LYS A 201 10.30 -2.57 -10.79
C LYS A 201 11.24 -1.70 -9.98
N ARG A 202 12.22 -2.32 -9.34
CA ARG A 202 13.30 -1.61 -8.67
C ARG A 202 14.04 -0.73 -9.69
N CYS A 203 14.34 0.50 -9.29
CA CYS A 203 15.03 1.46 -10.14
C CYS A 203 16.43 1.77 -9.64
N ASN A 204 16.55 2.16 -8.37
CA ASN A 204 17.82 2.44 -7.71
C ASN A 204 17.61 2.49 -6.19
N GLN A 205 18.65 2.89 -5.46
CA GLN A 205 18.60 3.10 -4.02
C GLN A 205 18.78 4.57 -3.66
N ALA A 206 18.13 4.98 -2.58
CA ALA A 206 18.45 6.19 -1.83
C ALA A 206 19.27 5.84 -0.59
N THR A 207 20.09 6.78 -0.14
CA THR A 207 20.76 6.69 1.16
C THR A 207 19.96 7.51 2.15
N VAL A 208 19.52 6.90 3.24
CA VAL A 208 18.67 7.55 4.25
C VAL A 208 19.26 7.33 5.65
N LEU A 209 18.85 8.18 6.58
CA LEU A 209 19.22 8.07 7.99
C LEU A 209 18.10 7.32 8.72
N LYS A 210 18.44 6.20 9.37
CA LYS A 210 17.53 5.48 10.26
C LYS A 210 17.95 5.78 11.69
N LEU A 211 16.99 6.27 12.47
CA LEU A 211 17.16 6.31 13.91
C LEU A 211 17.10 4.87 14.41
N SER A 212 18.17 4.40 15.02
CA SER A 212 18.20 3.12 15.72
C SER A 212 17.35 3.30 16.98
N ASN A 213 16.30 2.50 17.15
CA ASN A 213 15.49 2.57 18.35
C ASN A 213 16.41 2.34 19.56
N ILE A 214 16.33 3.24 20.53
CA ILE A 214 16.88 3.01 21.87
C ILE A 214 16.01 1.87 22.44
N ILE A 215 16.66 0.78 22.80
CA ILE A 215 16.07 -0.39 23.47
C ILE A 215 15.21 0.06 24.65
#